data_AF-A0A9E5W9X1-F1
#
_entry.id   AF-A0A9E5W9X1-F1
#
_cell.length_a   1.000
_cell.length_b   1.000
_cell.length_c   1.000
_cell.angle_alpha   90.00
_cell.angle_beta   90.00
_cell.angle_gamma   90.00
#
_symmetry.space_group_name_H-M   'P 1'
#
loop_
_entity.id
_entity.type
_entity.pdbx_description
1 polymer ?
#
loop_
_entity_poly.entity_id
_entity_poly.type
_entity_poly.pdbx_seq_one_letter_code
_entity_poly.pdbx_strand_id
1 'polypeptide(L)'
;AAKEFISYLKSSLTLRNWFRHHFNKFSTGLNRVLTVDSHQAVITGIKNHLGMGVIAAHIVSKDIKRGKIIPIKTAKKDVINKISLVQLQDKVPTLTEKIFINFLKSDILSSGKSKKFMNIS
;
A
#
# COMPACT_ATOMS: atom_id res chain seq x y z
N ALA A 1 -25.46 8.85 -9.18
CA ALA A 1 -25.37 8.04 -7.95
C ALA A 1 -23.97 8.19 -7.34
N ALA A 2 -23.87 8.38 -6.02
CA ALA A 2 -22.59 8.45 -5.32
C ALA A 2 -21.92 7.07 -5.30
N LYS A 3 -20.61 7.01 -5.57
CA LYS A 3 -19.86 5.75 -5.58
C LYS A 3 -19.50 5.33 -4.15
N GLU A 4 -19.62 4.04 -3.85
CA GLU A 4 -19.42 3.47 -2.51
C GLU A 4 -17.98 3.05 -2.26
N PHE A 5 -17.49 3.32 -1.05
CA PHE A 5 -16.11 3.04 -0.65
C PHE A 5 -16.00 2.29 0.67
N ILE A 6 -15.05 1.36 0.71
CA ILE A 6 -14.62 0.63 1.89
C ILE A 6 -13.32 1.26 2.40
N SER A 7 -13.34 1.73 3.64
CA SER A 7 -12.23 2.45 4.26
C SER A 7 -11.45 1.57 5.24
N TYR A 8 -10.12 1.61 5.12
CA TYR A 8 -9.21 1.11 6.14
C TYR A 8 -9.00 2.22 7.18
N LEU A 9 -9.39 1.95 8.42
CA LEU A 9 -9.42 2.90 9.54
C LEU A 9 -10.37 4.10 9.32
N LYS A 10 -10.84 4.68 10.43
CA LYS A 10 -11.76 5.83 10.42
C LYS A 10 -11.20 7.05 9.68
N SER A 11 -9.87 7.22 9.68
CA SER A 11 -9.18 8.32 8.99
C SER A 11 -9.26 8.24 7.47
N SER A 12 -9.55 7.04 6.91
CA SER A 12 -9.60 6.80 5.46
C SER A 12 -8.33 7.28 4.73
N LEU A 13 -7.19 7.28 5.42
CA LEU A 13 -5.95 7.89 4.95
C LEU A 13 -5.51 7.29 3.61
N THR A 14 -5.61 5.97 3.47
CA THR A 14 -5.27 5.25 2.23
C THR A 14 -6.09 5.72 1.04
N LEU A 15 -7.41 5.89 1.21
CA LEU A 15 -8.30 6.42 0.18
C LEU A 15 -7.95 7.87 -0.16
N ARG A 16 -7.81 8.72 0.86
CA ARG A 16 -7.47 10.14 0.67
C ARG A 16 -6.15 10.31 -0.08
N ASN A 17 -5.13 9.52 0.27
CA ASN A 17 -3.82 9.56 -0.38
C ASN A 17 -3.90 9.05 -1.82
N TRP A 18 -4.69 8.01 -2.09
CA TRP A 18 -4.92 7.53 -3.45
C TRP A 18 -5.60 8.61 -4.31
N PHE A 19 -6.67 9.24 -3.82
CA PHE A 19 -7.33 10.34 -4.54
C PHE A 19 -6.41 11.53 -4.76
N ARG A 20 -5.66 11.93 -3.73
CA ARG A 20 -4.67 13.02 -3.83
C ARG A 20 -3.62 12.69 -4.89
N HIS A 21 -3.07 11.48 -4.88
CA HIS A 21 -2.05 11.07 -5.85
C HIS A 21 -2.60 11.11 -7.27
N HIS A 22 -3.76 10.50 -7.51
CA HIS A 22 -4.30 10.31 -8.85
C HIS A 22 -4.98 11.57 -9.42
N PHE A 23 -5.62 12.40 -8.58
CA PHE A 23 -6.44 13.53 -9.02
C PHE A 23 -5.99 14.89 -8.49
N ASN A 24 -4.91 14.96 -7.70
CA ASN A 24 -4.45 16.17 -7.00
C ASN A 24 -5.54 16.85 -6.16
N LYS A 25 -6.51 16.07 -5.66
CA LYS A 25 -7.64 16.53 -4.86
C LYS A 25 -7.81 15.62 -3.65
N PHE A 26 -8.12 16.21 -2.49
CA PHE A 26 -8.65 15.44 -1.38
C PHE A 26 -10.13 15.20 -1.64
N SER A 27 -10.55 13.94 -1.64
CA SER A 27 -11.96 13.60 -1.75
C SER A 27 -12.68 13.95 -0.44
N THR A 28 -13.22 15.16 -0.35
CA THR A 28 -14.15 15.55 0.71
C THR A 28 -15.51 14.94 0.40
N GLY A 29 -16.01 14.05 1.25
CA GLY A 29 -17.33 13.42 1.05
C GLY A 29 -17.32 12.07 0.32
N LEU A 30 -16.32 11.22 0.55
CA LEU A 30 -16.43 9.82 0.12
C LEU A 30 -17.64 9.15 0.79
N ASN A 31 -18.54 8.55 0.00
CA ASN A 31 -19.62 7.72 0.52
C ASN A 31 -19.02 6.42 1.08
N ARG A 32 -18.71 6.43 2.39
CA ARG A 32 -18.09 5.31 3.10
C ARG A 32 -19.19 4.43 3.64
N VAL A 33 -19.33 3.25 3.05
CA VAL A 33 -20.35 2.26 3.45
C VAL A 33 -19.81 1.23 4.43
N LEU A 34 -18.47 1.13 4.55
CA LEU A 34 -17.82 0.24 5.50
C LEU A 34 -16.48 0.81 5.98
N THR A 35 -16.20 0.66 7.27
CA THR A 35 -14.89 0.93 7.87
C THR A 35 -14.41 -0.33 8.57
N VAL A 36 -13.19 -0.77 8.24
CA VAL A 36 -12.56 -1.97 8.80
C VAL A 36 -11.14 -1.68 9.22
N ASP A 37 -10.59 -2.57 10.04
CA ASP A 37 -9.24 -2.49 10.64
C ASP A 37 -8.27 -3.54 10.06
N SER A 38 -8.72 -4.37 9.11
CA SER A 38 -7.86 -5.38 8.46
C SER A 38 -7.95 -5.34 6.93
N HIS A 39 -6.82 -5.62 6.27
CA HIS A 39 -6.76 -5.73 4.81
C HIS A 39 -7.67 -6.84 4.27
N GLN A 40 -7.81 -7.95 5.01
CA GLN A 40 -8.68 -9.06 4.62
C GLN A 40 -10.15 -8.64 4.60
N ALA A 41 -10.61 -7.87 5.59
CA ALA A 41 -11.98 -7.37 5.60
C ALA A 41 -12.26 -6.42 4.43
N VAL A 42 -11.28 -5.61 4.01
CA VAL A 42 -11.40 -4.80 2.77
C VAL A 42 -11.58 -5.70 1.55
N ILE A 43 -10.75 -6.74 1.39
CA ILE A 43 -10.84 -7.69 0.27
C ILE A 43 -12.19 -8.38 0.25
N THR A 44 -12.64 -8.86 1.41
CA THR A 44 -13.94 -9.52 1.55
C THR A 44 -15.07 -8.58 1.17
N GLY A 45 -15.03 -7.31 1.60
CA GLY A 45 -16.04 -6.32 1.20
C GLY A 45 -16.03 -6.06 -0.31
N ILE A 46 -14.86 -5.95 -0.94
CA ILE A 46 -14.74 -5.80 -2.40
C ILE A 46 -15.33 -7.01 -3.12
N LYS A 47 -14.99 -8.22 -2.67
CA LYS A 47 -15.48 -9.49 -3.26
C LYS A 47 -16.98 -9.69 -3.10
N ASN A 48 -17.59 -9.10 -2.07
CA ASN A 48 -19.02 -9.13 -1.83
C ASN A 48 -19.73 -7.85 -2.35
N HIS A 49 -19.09 -7.11 -3.26
CA HIS A 49 -19.68 -5.96 -3.93
C HIS A 49 -20.13 -4.82 -3.01
N LEU A 50 -19.57 -4.72 -1.80
CA LEU A 50 -19.90 -3.63 -0.87
C LEU A 50 -19.32 -2.29 -1.32
N GLY A 51 -18.37 -2.26 -2.25
CA GLY A 51 -17.80 -1.02 -2.77
C GLY A 51 -16.33 -1.14 -3.15
N MET A 52 -15.70 0.01 -3.37
CA MET A 52 -14.30 0.09 -3.79
C MET A 52 -13.37 0.33 -2.60
N GLY A 53 -12.20 -0.29 -2.61
CA GLY A 53 -11.15 -0.09 -1.61
C GLY A 53 -9.78 0.09 -2.26
N VAL A 54 -8.84 0.65 -1.49
CA VAL A 54 -7.43 0.75 -1.89
C VAL A 54 -6.65 -0.33 -1.16
N ILE A 55 -6.01 -1.22 -1.92
CA ILE A 55 -5.20 -2.32 -1.39
C ILE A 55 -3.92 -2.51 -2.19
N ALA A 56 -2.89 -3.05 -1.55
CA ALA A 56 -1.65 -3.41 -2.22
C ALA A 56 -1.89 -4.53 -3.25
N ALA A 57 -1.54 -4.28 -4.51
CA ALA A 57 -1.85 -5.16 -5.64
C ALA A 57 -1.28 -6.59 -5.48
N HIS A 58 -0.15 -6.75 -4.81
CA HIS A 58 0.47 -8.07 -4.62
C HIS A 58 -0.43 -9.02 -3.81
N ILE A 59 -1.21 -8.50 -2.84
CA ILE A 59 -2.10 -9.28 -1.98
C ILE A 59 -3.25 -9.89 -2.78
N VAL A 60 -3.77 -9.15 -3.76
CA VAL A 60 -4.94 -9.53 -4.58
C VAL A 60 -4.56 -9.96 -6.01
N SER A 61 -3.26 -10.19 -6.26
CA SER A 61 -2.74 -10.46 -7.61
C SER A 61 -3.40 -11.68 -8.28
N LYS A 62 -3.70 -12.73 -7.51
CA LYS A 62 -4.44 -13.92 -8.00
C LYS A 62 -5.87 -13.59 -8.39
N ASP A 63 -6.56 -12.76 -7.62
CA ASP A 63 -7.94 -12.35 -7.90
C ASP A 63 -8.02 -11.42 -9.11
N ILE A 64 -7.04 -10.53 -9.29
CA ILE A 64 -6.90 -9.69 -10.49
C ILE A 64 -6.69 -10.55 -11.73
N LYS A 65 -5.75 -11.50 -11.70
CA LYS A 65 -5.48 -12.41 -12.82
C LYS A 65 -6.70 -13.25 -13.23
N ARG A 66 -7.57 -13.56 -12.27
CA ARG A 66 -8.81 -14.32 -12.47
C ARG A 66 -10.01 -13.43 -12.84
N GLY A 67 -9.84 -12.11 -12.96
CA GLY A 67 -10.92 -11.17 -13.25
C GLY A 67 -11.93 -10.98 -12.10
N LYS A 68 -11.66 -11.51 -10.91
CA LYS A 68 -12.53 -11.38 -9.73
C LYS A 68 -12.46 -9.99 -9.09
N ILE A 69 -11.33 -9.31 -9.25
CA ILE A 69 -11.11 -7.94 -8.79
C ILE A 69 -10.60 -7.13 -9.98
N ILE A 70 -11.29 -6.04 -10.29
CA ILE A 70 -10.91 -5.14 -11.39
C ILE A 70 -10.17 -3.94 -10.81
N PRO A 71 -8.88 -3.74 -11.14
CA PRO A 71 -8.14 -2.56 -10.68
C PRO A 71 -8.63 -1.29 -11.39
N ILE A 72 -8.89 -0.23 -10.62
CA ILE A 72 -9.17 1.09 -11.17
C ILE A 72 -7.85 1.75 -11.57
N LYS A 73 -7.65 1.91 -12.88
CA LYS A 73 -6.44 2.53 -13.45
C LYS A 73 -6.69 4.00 -13.76
N THR A 74 -5.63 4.81 -13.73
CA THR A 74 -5.65 6.23 -14.12
C THR A 74 -4.42 6.53 -14.99
N ALA A 75 -4.32 7.76 -15.51
CA ALA A 75 -3.13 8.21 -16.25
C ALA A 75 -1.83 8.22 -15.40
N LYS A 76 -1.94 8.41 -14.08
CA LYS A 76 -0.78 8.36 -13.18
C LYS A 76 -0.44 6.93 -12.78
N LYS A 77 0.86 6.66 -12.66
CA LYS A 77 1.40 5.39 -12.16
C LYS A 77 0.88 5.08 -10.75
N ASP A 78 0.79 3.79 -10.44
CA ASP A 78 0.36 3.31 -9.12
C ASP A 78 1.18 3.91 -7.98
N VAL A 79 0.53 4.13 -6.83
CA VAL A 79 1.20 4.54 -5.61
C VAL A 79 2.19 3.46 -5.19
N ILE A 80 3.47 3.82 -5.11
CA ILE A 80 4.53 2.93 -4.65
C ILE A 80 4.66 3.10 -3.14
N ASN A 81 4.21 2.10 -2.39
CA ASN A 81 4.48 2.05 -0.96
C ASN A 81 5.96 1.67 -0.74
N LYS A 82 6.75 2.59 -0.16
CA LYS A 82 8.16 2.37 0.14
C LYS A 82 8.28 1.76 1.54
N ILE A 83 8.97 0.64 1.65
CA ILE A 83 9.39 0.06 2.93
C ILE A 83 10.81 0.56 3.18
N SER A 84 11.06 1.16 4.34
CA SER A 84 12.37 1.68 4.71
C SER A 84 12.93 0.91 5.90
N LEU A 85 14.22 0.59 5.83
CA LEU A 85 15.01 0.15 6.98
C LEU A 85 15.58 1.41 7.65
N VAL A 86 15.24 1.63 8.92
CA VAL A 86 15.67 2.81 9.67
C VAL A 86 16.36 2.40 10.96
N GLN A 87 17.32 3.22 11.39
CA GLN A 87 18.01 3.10 12.67
C GLN A 87 18.01 4.47 13.37
N LEU A 88 18.05 4.49 14.70
CA LEU A 88 18.26 5.73 15.45
C LEU A 88 19.64 6.27 15.11
N GLN A 89 19.75 7.59 14.91
CA GLN A 89 20.98 8.25 14.48
C GLN A 89 22.16 7.94 15.42
N ASP A 90 21.91 7.95 16.73
CA ASP A 90 22.95 7.77 17.75
C ASP A 90 23.11 6.33 18.22
N LYS A 91 22.34 5.40 17.65
CA LYS A 91 22.44 3.99 18.04
C LYS A 91 23.62 3.33 17.33
N VAL A 92 24.60 2.90 18.12
CA VAL A 92 25.65 2.00 17.63
C VAL A 92 25.05 0.60 17.44
N PRO A 93 25.02 0.05 16.21
CA PRO A 93 24.41 -1.26 15.98
C PRO A 93 25.24 -2.38 16.62
N THR A 94 24.57 -3.35 17.24
CA THR A 94 25.22 -4.55 17.77
C THR A 94 25.82 -5.41 16.65
N LEU A 95 26.68 -6.37 16.99
CA LEU A 95 27.24 -7.31 16.00
C LEU A 95 26.12 -8.01 15.21
N THR A 96 25.09 -8.51 15.90
CA THR A 96 23.95 -9.18 15.28
C THR A 96 23.18 -8.25 14.35
N GLU A 97 22.99 -6.98 14.74
CA GLU A 97 22.32 -5.99 13.89
C GLU A 97 23.14 -5.69 12.64
N LYS A 98 24.47 -5.52 12.76
CA LYS A 98 25.34 -5.33 11.60
C LYS A 98 25.25 -6.49 10.61
N ILE A 99 25.32 -7.72 11.12
CA ILE A 99 25.21 -8.93 10.31
C ILE A 99 23.84 -8.99 9.62
N PHE A 100 22.75 -8.76 10.35
CA PHE A 100 21.40 -8.79 9.81
C PHE A 100 21.18 -7.69 8.76
N ILE A 101 21.59 -6.46 9.03
CA ILE A 101 21.47 -5.33 8.10
C ILE A 101 22.22 -5.62 6.81
N ASN A 102 23.44 -6.16 6.91
CA ASN A 102 24.24 -6.53 5.74
C ASN A 102 23.60 -7.65 4.94
N PHE A 103 23.12 -8.70 5.61
CA PHE A 103 22.37 -9.79 4.98
C PHE A 103 21.13 -9.26 4.25
N LEU A 104 20.31 -8.45 4.92
CA LEU A 104 19.08 -7.89 4.37
C LEU A 104 19.36 -6.97 3.17
N LYS A 105 20.40 -6.14 3.25
CA LYS A 105 20.82 -5.29 2.12
C LYS A 105 21.22 -6.15 0.92
N SER A 106 22.04 -7.18 1.12
CA SER A 106 22.46 -8.08 0.06
C SER A 106 21.28 -8.83 -0.58
N ASP A 107 20.31 -9.30 0.22
CA ASP A 107 19.10 -9.97 -0.25
C ASP A 107 18.18 -9.05 -1.08
N ILE A 108 18.01 -7.79 -0.64
CA ILE A 108 17.24 -6.79 -1.40
C ILE A 108 17.93 -6.46 -2.73
N LEU A 109 19.26 -6.42 -2.75
CA LEU A 109 20.04 -6.15 -3.96
C LEU A 109 19.97 -7.31 -4.96
N SER A 110 20.13 -8.55 -4.48
CA SER A 110 20.14 -9.77 -5.31
C SER A 110 18.75 -10.12 -5.87
N SER A 111 17.67 -9.80 -5.14
CA SER A 111 16.29 -10.04 -5.59
C SER A 111 15.80 -9.10 -6.71
N GLY A 112 16.65 -8.21 -7.23
CA GLY A 112 16.31 -7.30 -8.34
C GLY A 112 15.34 -6.17 -7.97
N LYS A 113 15.02 -6.01 -6.67
CA LYS A 113 14.14 -4.93 -6.16
C LYS A 113 14.91 -3.63 -5.87
N SER A 114 16.22 -3.60 -6.09
CA SER A 114 17.18 -2.57 -5.66
C SER A 114 16.98 -1.16 -6.22
N LYS A 115 16.48 -0.99 -7.45
CA LYS A 115 16.37 0.34 -8.11
C LYS A 115 15.45 1.36 -7.41
N LYS A 116 14.77 0.98 -6.31
CA LYS A 116 13.87 1.85 -5.52
C LYS A 116 14.33 2.15 -4.09
N PHE A 117 15.38 1.50 -3.59
CA PHE A 117 15.72 1.50 -2.16
C PHE A 117 16.87 2.42 -1.76
N MET A 118 17.71 2.86 -2.71
CA MET A 118 18.88 3.68 -2.39
C MET A 118 18.61 5.13 -2.81
N ASN A 119 18.14 5.94 -1.86
CA ASN A 119 18.37 7.38 -1.78
C ASN A 119 17.83 7.88 -0.44
N ILE A 120 18.65 7.74 0.60
CA ILE A 120 18.61 8.62 1.77
C ILE A 120 20.09 8.87 2.09
N SER A 121 20.57 10.03 1.64
CA SER A 121 21.78 10.69 2.13
C SER A 121 21.43 11.45 3.39
#